data_AF-A0A1W1DR97-F1
#
_entry.id   AF-A0A1W1DR97-F1
#
_cell.length_a   1.000
_cell.length_b   1.000
_cell.length_c   1.000
_cell.angle_alpha   90.00
_cell.angle_beta   90.00
_cell.angle_gamma   90.00
#
_symmetry.space_group_name_H-M   'P 1'
#
loop_
_entity.id
_entity.type
_entity.pdbx_description
1 polymer ?
#
loop_
_entity_poly.entity_id
_entity_poly.type
_entity_poly.pdbx_seq_one_letter_code
_entity_poly.pdbx_strand_id
1 'polypeptide(L)'
;MCNIVKNNYGDDNGGFIGGQVFKNDGFISAEGSVQDPNKADNKRVDQNTGDLVIVTYWQSFEQHEASHADQLFNDKFSQLAKYCDNTYEVGYSMLWQGTPEH
;
A
#
# COMPACT_ATOMS: atom_id res chain seq x y z
N MET A 1 6.59 4.69 -10.66
CA MET A 1 5.70 5.37 -9.70
C MET A 1 6.44 5.73 -8.43
N CYS A 2 6.79 4.78 -7.55
CA CYS A 2 7.46 5.06 -6.26
C CYS A 2 8.75 5.88 -6.38
N ASN A 3 9.53 5.69 -7.46
CA ASN A 3 10.77 6.46 -7.67
C ASN A 3 10.51 7.92 -8.09
N ILE A 4 9.37 8.23 -8.73
CA ILE A 4 8.98 9.61 -9.09
C ILE A 4 8.46 10.34 -7.85
N VAL A 5 7.62 9.65 -7.05
CA VAL A 5 7.13 10.17 -5.76
C VAL A 5 8.30 10.50 -4.84
N LYS A 6 9.25 9.56 -4.72
CA LYS A 6 10.48 9.77 -3.96
C LYS A 6 11.28 10.99 -4.45
N ASN A 7 11.44 11.16 -5.77
CA ASN A 7 12.27 12.23 -6.31
C ASN A 7 11.60 13.61 -6.24
N ASN A 8 10.27 13.67 -6.18
CA ASN A 8 9.52 14.94 -6.19
C ASN A 8 8.97 15.35 -4.82
N TYR A 9 8.81 14.40 -3.89
CA TYR A 9 8.23 14.64 -2.56
C TYR A 9 9.08 14.04 -1.41
N GLY A 10 10.24 13.48 -1.72
CA GLY A 10 11.14 12.88 -0.73
C GLY A 10 11.97 13.93 -0.01
N ASP A 11 11.32 14.73 0.84
CA ASP A 11 11.93 15.63 1.81
C ASP A 11 10.86 16.17 2.79
N ASP A 12 11.26 17.06 3.70
CA ASP A 12 10.36 17.68 4.68
C ASP A 12 9.28 18.59 4.05
N ASN A 13 9.41 18.97 2.76
CA ASN A 13 8.38 19.73 2.07
C ASN A 13 7.28 18.83 1.49
N GLY A 14 7.67 17.66 0.95
CA GLY A 14 6.75 16.71 0.33
C GLY A 14 6.16 15.67 1.28
N GLY A 15 6.82 15.37 2.40
CA GLY A 15 6.31 14.49 3.44
C GLY A 15 6.33 12.99 3.10
N PHE A 16 6.85 12.58 1.94
CA PHE A 16 6.97 11.16 1.58
C PHE A 16 8.14 10.52 2.33
N ILE A 17 7.84 9.46 3.09
CA ILE A 17 8.82 8.73 3.91
C ILE A 17 9.35 7.51 3.15
N GLY A 18 8.47 6.81 2.42
CA GLY A 18 8.84 5.60 1.69
C GLY A 18 7.63 4.85 1.18
N GLY A 19 7.87 3.71 0.54
CA GLY A 19 6.78 2.85 0.10
C GLY A 19 7.24 1.46 -0.29
N GLN A 20 6.29 0.54 -0.31
CA GLN A 20 6.46 -0.87 -0.61
C GLN A 20 5.35 -1.32 -1.54
N VAL A 21 5.66 -2.27 -2.40
CA VAL A 21 4.67 -2.89 -3.30
C VAL A 21 4.73 -4.39 -3.06
N PHE A 22 3.58 -4.96 -2.77
CA PHE A 22 3.39 -6.38 -2.50
C PHE A 22 2.46 -6.96 -3.54
N LYS A 23 2.68 -8.23 -3.84
CA LYS A 23 1.70 -9.06 -4.54
C LYS A 23 1.17 -10.08 -3.53
N ASN A 24 -0.14 -10.23 -3.44
CA ASN A 24 -0.74 -11.26 -2.62
C ASN A 24 -0.55 -12.63 -3.28
N ASP A 25 0.24 -13.51 -2.66
CA ASP A 25 0.50 -14.87 -3.15
C ASP A 25 -0.54 -15.91 -2.68
N GLY A 26 -1.61 -15.50 -1.98
CA GLY A 26 -2.69 -16.38 -1.53
C GLY A 26 -2.29 -17.32 -0.38
N PHE A 27 -1.12 -17.12 0.23
CA PHE A 27 -0.63 -17.95 1.33
C PHE A 27 -1.31 -17.59 2.66
N ILE A 28 -1.83 -18.62 3.35
CA ILE A 28 -2.35 -18.51 4.72
C ILE A 28 -1.45 -19.30 5.66
N SER A 29 -0.91 -18.65 6.69
CA SER A 29 -0.11 -19.32 7.72
C SER A 29 -0.99 -20.09 8.68
N ALA A 30 -0.82 -21.41 8.77
CA ALA A 30 -1.55 -22.24 9.73
C ALA A 30 -1.17 -21.93 11.19
N GLU A 31 0.10 -21.58 11.45
CA GLU A 31 0.60 -21.29 12.80
C GLU A 31 0.41 -19.82 13.20
N GLY A 32 0.42 -18.92 12.24
CA GLY A 32 0.26 -17.47 12.48
C GLY A 32 -1.19 -16.99 12.51
N SER A 33 -2.13 -17.83 12.07
CA SER A 33 -3.55 -17.49 12.03
C SER A 33 -4.22 -17.80 13.36
N VAL A 34 -4.87 -16.82 13.96
CA VAL A 34 -5.56 -16.95 15.26
C VAL A 34 -6.98 -17.55 15.10
N GLN A 35 -7.55 -17.49 13.89
CA GLN A 35 -8.80 -18.15 13.53
C GLN A 35 -8.55 -19.50 12.84
N ASP A 36 -9.46 -20.45 13.06
CA ASP A 36 -9.46 -21.75 12.37
C ASP A 36 -9.66 -21.52 10.86
N PRO A 37 -8.64 -21.78 10.02
CA PRO A 37 -8.72 -21.52 8.58
C PRO A 37 -9.76 -22.40 7.87
N ASN A 38 -10.24 -23.48 8.50
CA ASN A 38 -11.30 -24.34 7.98
C ASN A 38 -12.71 -23.87 8.35
N LYS A 39 -12.84 -22.85 9.21
CA LYS A 39 -14.13 -22.28 9.66
C LYS A 39 -14.32 -20.82 9.28
N ALA A 40 -13.24 -20.13 8.89
CA ALA A 40 -13.32 -18.80 8.34
C ALA A 40 -13.85 -18.88 6.90
N ASP A 41 -14.88 -18.10 6.60
CA ASP A 41 -15.31 -17.84 5.21
C ASP A 41 -14.17 -17.04 4.55
N ASN A 42 -13.18 -17.75 3.98
CA ASN A 42 -11.89 -17.23 3.50
C ASN A 42 -12.00 -16.40 2.21
N LYS A 43 -13.17 -15.81 1.96
CA LYS A 43 -13.48 -14.95 0.81
C LYS A 43 -12.42 -13.88 0.58
N ARG A 44 -11.83 -13.32 1.64
CA ARG A 44 -10.75 -12.33 1.52
C ARG A 44 -9.45 -12.86 0.92
N VAL A 45 -9.13 -14.15 1.12
CA VAL A 45 -7.90 -14.74 0.59
C VAL A 45 -8.14 -15.23 -0.84
N ASP A 46 -9.27 -15.90 -1.06
CA ASP A 46 -9.64 -16.42 -2.38
C ASP A 46 -9.94 -15.30 -3.39
N GLN A 47 -10.50 -14.16 -2.95
CA GLN A 47 -10.78 -13.01 -3.82
C GLN A 47 -9.54 -12.22 -4.20
N ASN A 48 -8.48 -12.25 -3.38
CA ASN A 48 -7.38 -11.30 -3.48
C ASN A 48 -6.07 -11.94 -3.97
N THR A 49 -6.08 -13.20 -4.42
CA THR A 49 -4.88 -13.85 -4.93
C THR A 49 -4.45 -13.19 -6.24
N GLY A 50 -3.23 -12.67 -6.28
CA GLY A 50 -2.72 -11.89 -7.41
C GLY A 50 -2.90 -10.37 -7.26
N ASP A 51 -3.62 -9.90 -6.24
CA ASP A 51 -3.79 -8.47 -5.97
C ASP A 51 -2.44 -7.80 -5.70
N LEU A 52 -2.33 -6.57 -6.18
CA LEU A 52 -1.21 -5.69 -5.84
C LEU A 52 -1.62 -4.77 -4.69
N VAL A 53 -0.81 -4.74 -3.64
CA VAL A 53 -0.96 -3.82 -2.52
C VAL A 53 0.19 -2.84 -2.57
N ILE A 54 -0.13 -1.56 -2.73
CA ILE A 54 0.83 -0.46 -2.66
C ILE A 54 0.65 0.19 -1.29
N VAL A 55 1.72 0.24 -0.51
CA VAL A 55 1.75 0.93 0.78
C VAL A 55 2.73 2.08 0.66
N THR A 56 2.26 3.30 0.94
CA THR A 56 3.11 4.48 1.01
C THR A 56 3.03 5.10 2.39
N TYR A 57 4.16 5.58 2.88
CA TYR A 57 4.31 6.17 4.20
C TYR A 57 4.53 7.66 4.05
N TRP A 58 3.77 8.44 4.82
CA TRP A 58 3.75 9.89 4.76
C TRP A 58 3.79 10.48 6.16
N GLN A 59 4.35 11.68 6.28
CA GLN A 59 4.38 12.42 7.54
C GLN A 59 2.97 12.89 7.94
N SER A 60 2.08 13.17 6.98
CA SER A 60 0.67 13.49 7.23
C SER A 60 -0.25 13.07 6.06
N PHE A 61 -1.55 12.92 6.34
CA PHE A 61 -2.56 12.65 5.29
C PHE A 61 -2.74 13.83 4.35
N GLU A 62 -2.60 15.07 4.83
CA GLU A 62 -2.71 16.27 4.01
C GLU A 62 -1.58 16.35 2.97
N GLN A 63 -0.36 15.97 3.35
CA GLN A 63 0.77 15.92 2.42
C GLN A 63 0.60 14.79 1.38
N HIS A 64 0.02 13.65 1.79
CA HIS A 64 -0.38 12.59 0.85
C HIS A 64 -1.38 13.12 -0.19
N GLU A 65 -2.48 13.72 0.25
CA GLU A 65 -3.50 14.24 -0.67
C GLU A 65 -2.96 15.36 -1.57
N ALA A 66 -2.08 16.22 -1.05
CA ALA A 66 -1.43 17.25 -1.85
C ALA A 66 -0.58 16.66 -3.00
N SER A 67 0.01 15.48 -2.81
CA SER A 67 0.78 14.79 -3.85
C SER A 67 -0.11 14.31 -5.01
N HIS A 68 -1.40 14.05 -4.76
CA HIS A 68 -2.35 13.63 -5.79
C HIS A 68 -2.80 14.78 -6.71
N ALA A 69 -2.65 16.03 -6.27
CA ALA A 69 -2.96 17.20 -7.08
C ALA A 69 -1.96 17.43 -8.23
N ASP A 70 -0.83 16.70 -8.24
CA ASP A 70 0.19 16.81 -9.27
C ASP A 70 -0.20 16.03 -10.53
N GLN A 71 -0.09 16.69 -11.67
CA GLN A 71 -0.44 16.16 -12.98
C GLN A 71 0.43 14.94 -13.36
N LEU A 72 1.69 14.93 -12.92
CA LEU A 72 2.62 13.81 -13.16
C LEU A 72 2.23 12.57 -12.35
N PHE A 73 1.69 12.77 -11.15
CA PHE A 73 1.19 11.68 -10.30
C PHE A 73 -0.04 11.04 -10.96
N ASN A 74 -1.02 11.85 -11.35
CA ASN A 74 -2.24 11.39 -12.02
C ASN A 74 -1.96 10.62 -13.32
N ASP A 75 -1.03 11.08 -14.16
CA ASP A 75 -0.73 10.44 -15.45
C ASP A 75 -0.13 9.04 -15.30
N LYS A 76 0.59 8.77 -14.20
CA LYS A 76 1.16 7.44 -13.92
C LYS A 76 0.19 6.56 -13.14
N PHE A 77 -0.53 7.11 -12.18
CA PHE A 77 -1.49 6.36 -11.36
C PHE A 77 -2.73 5.95 -12.15
N SER A 78 -3.23 6.82 -13.03
CA SER A 78 -4.36 6.51 -13.91
C SER A 78 -4.08 5.35 -14.87
N GLN A 79 -2.81 5.06 -15.17
CA GLN A 79 -2.45 3.86 -15.94
C GLN A 79 -2.53 2.59 -15.11
N LEU A 80 -2.17 2.67 -13.82
CA LEU A 80 -2.28 1.55 -12.89
C LEU A 80 -3.75 1.22 -12.59
N ALA A 81 -4.57 2.25 -12.35
CA ALA A 81 -6.00 2.12 -12.07
C ALA A 81 -6.78 1.37 -13.18
N LYS A 82 -6.29 1.39 -14.43
CA LYS A 82 -6.90 0.64 -15.55
C LYS A 82 -6.80 -0.87 -15.41
N TYR A 83 -5.93 -1.36 -14.54
CA TYR A 83 -5.70 -2.79 -14.29
C TYR A 83 -6.27 -3.23 -12.93
N CYS A 84 -6.94 -2.35 -12.20
CA CYS A 84 -7.45 -2.62 -10.86
C CYS A 84 -8.97 -2.77 -10.89
N ASP A 85 -9.48 -3.90 -10.40
CA ASP A 85 -10.92 -4.12 -10.26
C ASP A 85 -11.53 -3.33 -9.08
N ASN A 86 -10.69 -2.97 -8.09
CA ASN A 86 -11.03 -2.09 -6.97
C ASN A 86 -9.85 -1.17 -6.67
N THR A 87 -10.11 0.13 -6.47
CA THR A 87 -9.07 1.17 -6.28
C THR A 87 -9.30 2.02 -5.03
N TYR A 88 -9.77 1.41 -3.94
CA TYR A 88 -9.93 2.13 -2.69
C TYR A 88 -8.58 2.32 -2.02
N GLU A 89 -8.23 3.57 -1.74
CA GLU A 89 -7.10 3.92 -0.91
C GLU A 89 -7.57 4.22 0.52
N VAL A 90 -6.94 3.56 1.49
CA VAL A 90 -7.34 3.59 2.89
C VAL A 90 -6.18 4.11 3.73
N GLY A 91 -6.46 5.13 4.55
CA GLY A 91 -5.49 5.72 5.46
C GLY A 91 -5.35 4.91 6.75
N TYR A 92 -4.11 4.71 7.19
CA TYR A 92 -3.78 4.05 8.46
C TYR A 92 -2.76 4.87 9.25
N SER A 93 -2.93 4.93 10.57
CA SER A 93 -1.89 5.45 11.46
C SER A 93 -0.87 4.35 11.77
N MET A 94 0.41 4.59 11.47
CA MET A 94 1.48 3.66 11.83
C MET A 94 1.68 3.67 13.35
N LEU A 95 1.30 2.58 14.02
CA LEU A 95 1.49 2.42 15.47
C LEU A 95 2.84 1.79 15.81
N TRP A 96 3.40 0.98 14.90
CA TRP A 96 4.67 0.29 15.09
C TRP A 96 5.29 -0.11 13.76
N GLN A 97 6.63 -0.01 13.67
CA GLN A 97 7.43 -0.57 12.59
C GLN A 97 8.70 -1.17 13.19
N GLY A 98 8.88 -2.48 13.00
CA GLY A 98 10.10 -3.17 13.40
C GLY A 98 11.28 -2.82 12.50
N THR A 99 12.49 -2.89 13.07
CA THR A 99 13.75 -2.91 12.33
C THR A 99 14.58 -4.09 12.82
N PRO A 100 15.28 -4.84 11.95
CA PRO A 100 16.19 -5.89 12.41
C PRO A 100 17.30 -5.27 13.26
N GLU A 101 17.60 -5.85 14.43
CA GLU A 101 18.82 -5.51 15.16
C GLU A 101 20.04 -6.01 14.37
N HIS A 102 21.03 -5.13 14.20
CA HIS A 102 22.25 -5.40 13.42
C HIS A 102 23.22 -6.32 14.14
#